data_AF-A0A8X6KCL7-F1
#
_entry.id   AF-A0A8X6KCL7-F1
#
_cell.length_a   1.000
_cell.length_b   1.000
_cell.length_c   1.000
_cell.angle_alpha   90.00
_cell.angle_beta   90.00
_cell.angle_gamma   90.00
#
_symmetry.space_group_name_H-M   'P 1'
#
loop_
_entity.id
_entity.type
_entity.pdbx_description
1 polymer ?
#
loop_
_entity_poly.entity_id
_entity_poly.type
_entity_poly.pdbx_seq_one_letter_code
_entity_poly.pdbx_strand_id
1 'polypeptide(L)'
;MNQKDCDTDKKFFPAVFRGNGKLFRILCVFIHGCQGDYFFRVVSAASSLTMKSFICILVVSACIVGALAQTECQREREKALKSKTNVKIIPKCNEEGEYEAKQCFEGSPFCMCWRPDGTHIVEPSLKIKSCACIVSRDKVLSRRLIGNYHPQCEEDGTYSRVQCHGGMGYCWCVDENGNKNDKSIDNC
;
A
#
# COMPACT_ATOMS: atom_id res chain seq x y z
N MET A 1 -15.35 8.76 17.76
CA MET A 1 -15.11 7.34 17.45
C MET A 1 -14.40 7.23 16.11
N ASN A 2 -13.10 6.99 15.98
CA ASN A 2 -11.95 7.22 16.85
C ASN A 2 -10.91 7.86 15.93
N GLN A 3 -10.54 9.10 16.25
CA GLN A 3 -9.36 9.76 15.74
C GLN A 3 -8.17 8.87 16.13
N LYS A 4 -7.25 8.62 15.20
CA LYS A 4 -5.99 7.96 15.53
C LYS A 4 -5.24 8.86 16.50
N ASP A 5 -5.32 8.56 17.79
CA ASP A 5 -4.43 9.10 18.79
C ASP A 5 -3.03 8.55 18.50
N CYS A 6 -2.27 9.28 17.69
CA CYS A 6 -0.82 9.17 17.69
C CYS A 6 -0.33 9.81 18.99
N ASP A 7 -0.20 8.99 20.03
CA ASP A 7 0.50 9.38 21.25
C ASP A 7 1.99 9.57 20.91
N THR A 8 2.41 10.82 20.72
CA THR A 8 3.82 11.21 20.55
C THR A 8 4.54 11.17 21.89
N ASP A 9 4.77 9.97 22.39
CA ASP A 9 5.56 9.75 23.57
C ASP A 9 7.06 9.75 23.18
N LYS A 10 7.75 10.88 23.39
CA LYS A 10 9.21 11.00 23.19
C LYS A 10 9.93 10.16 24.23
N LYS A 11 10.06 8.85 24.00
CA LYS A 11 10.83 7.98 24.89
C LYS A 11 12.32 8.13 24.62
N PHE A 12 12.98 8.91 25.47
CA PHE A 12 14.43 8.92 25.59
C PHE A 12 14.87 7.66 26.32
N PHE A 13 15.46 6.71 25.61
CA PHE A 13 16.17 5.60 26.23
C PHE A 13 17.66 5.94 26.27
N PRO A 14 18.26 6.21 27.44
CA PRO A 14 19.71 6.33 27.55
C PRO A 14 20.32 4.93 27.41
N ALA A 15 20.84 4.61 26.23
CA ALA A 15 21.67 3.41 26.06
C ALA A 15 23.11 3.76 26.45
N VAL A 16 23.57 3.19 27.57
CA VAL A 16 24.94 3.33 28.06
C VAL A 16 25.72 2.10 27.62
N PHE A 17 26.61 2.26 26.65
CA PHE A 17 27.53 1.21 26.24
C PHE A 17 28.89 1.44 26.87
N ARG A 18 29.50 0.38 27.41
CA ARG A 18 30.84 0.39 27.98
C ARG A 18 31.75 -0.44 27.07
N GLY A 19 32.60 0.25 26.30
CA GLY A 19 33.63 -0.36 25.46
C GLY A 19 34.99 0.25 25.80
N ASN A 20 36.00 -0.59 26.05
CA ASN A 20 37.39 -0.20 26.35
C ASN A 20 37.53 0.88 27.44
N GLY A 21 36.81 0.72 28.56
CA GLY A 21 36.92 1.62 29.71
C GLY A 21 36.34 3.02 29.53
N LYS A 22 35.70 3.34 28.40
CA LYS A 22 35.04 4.63 28.17
C LYS A 22 33.52 4.50 28.13
N LEU A 23 32.85 5.47 28.75
CA LEU A 23 31.40 5.57 28.87
C LEU A 23 30.87 6.39 27.69
N PHE A 24 30.08 5.79 26.81
CA PHE A 24 29.45 6.49 25.69
C PHE A 24 27.95 6.63 25.96
N ARG A 25 27.43 7.86 25.87
CA ARG A 25 25.99 8.14 25.88
C ARG A 25 25.56 8.44 24.45
N ILE A 26 24.83 7.52 23.83
CA ILE A 26 24.17 7.76 22.55
C ILE A 26 22.72 8.14 22.85
N LEU A 27 22.30 9.30 22.34
CA LEU A 27 20.94 9.79 22.46
C LEU A 27 20.24 9.57 21.11
N CYS A 28 19.49 8.48 20.98
CA CYS A 28 18.64 8.23 19.82
C CYS A 28 17.25 8.80 20.10
N VAL A 29 16.74 9.65 19.20
CA VAL A 29 15.34 10.11 19.23
C VAL A 29 14.58 9.32 18.19
N PHE A 30 13.63 8.49 18.62
CA PHE A 30 12.68 7.86 17.71
C PHE A 30 11.61 8.89 17.34
N ILE A 31 11.51 9.23 16.05
CA ILE A 31 10.37 9.97 15.53
C ILE A 31 9.53 8.96 14.77
N HIS A 32 8.39 8.56 15.33
CA HIS A 32 7.39 7.83 14.57
C HIS A 32 6.75 8.80 13.57
N GLY A 33 7.18 8.75 12.32
CA GLY A 33 6.51 9.41 11.21
C GLY A 33 5.36 8.55 10.70
N CYS A 34 4.14 9.10 10.69
CA CYS A 34 2.95 8.46 10.13
C CYS A 34 2.97 8.45 8.59
N GLN A 35 4.07 8.04 7.96
CA GLN A 35 4.13 7.77 6.51
C GLN A 35 5.42 7.04 6.09
N GLY A 36 5.75 5.92 6.75
CA GLY A 36 6.70 4.92 6.21
C GLY A 36 8.19 5.29 6.11
N ASP A 37 8.58 6.56 6.19
CA ASP A 37 9.99 6.96 6.06
C ASP A 37 10.67 7.15 7.42
N TYR A 38 11.63 6.27 7.73
CA TYR A 38 12.47 6.39 8.92
C TYR A 38 13.57 7.43 8.69
N PHE A 39 13.37 8.66 9.17
CA PHE A 39 14.42 9.67 9.20
C PHE A 39 15.19 9.63 10.53
N PHE A 40 16.47 9.29 10.46
CA PHE A 40 17.40 9.42 11.59
C PHE A 40 18.07 10.80 11.56
N ARG A 41 17.92 11.59 12.62
CA ARG A 41 18.76 12.79 12.86
C ARG A 41 19.77 12.52 13.97
N VAL A 42 21.05 12.41 13.61
CA VAL A 42 22.17 12.35 14.55
C VAL A 42 22.47 13.77 15.03
N VAL A 43 22.20 14.08 16.31
CA VAL A 43 22.32 15.47 16.84
C VAL A 43 23.70 15.77 17.47
N SER A 44 24.53 14.78 17.77
CA SER A 44 25.93 15.02 18.15
C SER A 44 26.80 13.76 18.06
N ALA A 45 28.00 13.89 17.50
CA ALA A 45 29.01 12.84 17.42
C ALA A 45 30.38 13.45 17.78
N ALA A 46 30.98 13.02 18.90
CA ALA A 46 32.29 13.49 19.35
C ALA A 46 33.42 13.00 18.42
N SER A 47 33.94 13.90 17.59
CA SER A 47 34.94 13.67 16.54
C SER A 47 36.13 12.79 16.96
N SER A 48 36.18 11.55 16.45
CA SER A 48 37.37 10.70 16.41
C SER A 48 37.31 9.73 15.22
N LEU A 49 38.44 9.51 14.55
CA LEU A 49 38.59 8.85 13.23
C LEU A 49 38.01 7.42 13.16
N THR A 50 37.84 6.74 14.30
CA THR A 50 37.25 5.40 14.41
C THR A 50 35.73 5.38 14.23
N MET A 51 35.05 6.52 14.39
CA MET A 51 33.58 6.59 14.37
C MET A 51 32.99 6.49 12.96
N LYS A 52 33.72 6.89 11.92
CA LYS A 52 33.26 6.77 10.52
C LYS A 52 33.03 5.32 10.12
N SER A 53 33.91 4.41 10.57
CA SER A 53 33.80 2.98 10.27
C SER A 53 32.61 2.33 10.99
N PHE A 54 32.38 2.65 12.28
CA PHE A 54 31.19 2.17 13.00
C PHE A 54 29.88 2.74 12.43
N ILE A 55 29.86 4.01 12.03
CA ILE A 55 28.70 4.61 11.35
C ILE A 55 28.44 3.90 10.03
N CYS A 56 29.47 3.61 9.23
CA CYS A 56 29.31 2.82 8.00
C CYS A 56 28.75 1.42 8.29
N ILE A 57 29.22 0.73 9.33
CA ILE A 57 28.72 -0.60 9.71
C ILE A 57 27.25 -0.55 10.15
N LEU A 58 26.85 0.45 10.96
CA LEU A 58 25.47 0.61 11.42
C LEU A 58 24.53 1.05 10.29
N VAL A 59 24.99 1.90 9.37
CA VAL A 59 24.22 2.30 8.18
C VAL A 59 24.06 1.11 7.24
N VAL A 60 25.12 0.36 6.98
CA VAL A 60 25.07 -0.85 6.14
C VAL A 60 24.15 -1.90 6.76
N SER A 61 24.22 -2.15 8.07
CA SER A 61 23.31 -3.09 8.73
C SER A 61 21.85 -2.63 8.70
N ALA A 62 21.59 -1.33 8.90
CA ALA A 62 20.24 -0.76 8.77
C ALA A 62 19.71 -0.87 7.33
N CYS A 63 20.55 -0.61 6.32
CA CYS A 63 20.20 -0.79 4.91
C CYS A 63 19.90 -2.26 4.58
N ILE A 64 20.66 -3.20 5.13
CA ILE A 64 20.42 -4.65 4.94
C ILE A 64 19.09 -5.07 5.57
N VAL A 65 18.75 -4.57 6.77
CA VAL A 65 17.46 -4.87 7.42
C VAL A 65 16.29 -4.26 6.64
N GLY A 66 16.44 -3.05 6.10
CA GLY A 66 15.41 -2.41 5.26
C GLY A 66 15.18 -3.12 3.92
N ALA A 67 16.25 -3.65 3.30
CA ALA A 67 16.17 -4.37 2.03
C ALA A 67 15.51 -5.76 2.12
N LEU A 68 15.34 -6.31 3.33
CA LEU A 68 14.83 -7.66 3.56
C LEU A 68 13.44 -7.69 4.23
N ALA A 69 12.82 -6.54 4.50
CA ALA A 69 11.52 -6.48 5.13
C ALA A 69 10.40 -6.89 4.16
N GLN A 70 9.90 -8.12 4.31
CA GLN A 70 8.79 -8.65 3.50
C GLN A 70 7.48 -7.90 3.76
N THR A 71 6.76 -7.52 2.70
CA THR A 71 5.48 -6.81 2.84
C THR A 71 4.37 -7.70 3.41
N GLU A 72 3.26 -7.10 3.82
CA GLU A 72 2.10 -7.86 4.32
C GLU A 72 1.54 -8.82 3.27
N CYS A 73 1.32 -8.34 2.04
CA CYS A 73 0.84 -9.20 0.94
C CYS A 73 1.79 -10.38 0.70
N GLN A 74 3.10 -10.13 0.68
CA GLN A 74 4.10 -11.18 0.46
C GLN A 74 4.10 -12.24 1.58
N ARG A 75 3.97 -11.82 2.85
CA ARG A 75 3.87 -12.74 4.00
C ARG A 75 2.61 -13.61 3.92
N GLU A 76 1.46 -13.02 3.61
CA GLU A 76 0.19 -13.76 3.48
C GLU A 76 0.21 -14.72 2.29
N ARG A 77 0.85 -14.32 1.17
CA ARG A 77 1.10 -15.20 0.03
C ARG A 77 1.88 -16.45 0.43
N GLU A 78 2.95 -16.32 1.20
CA GLU A 78 3.72 -17.48 1.67
C GLU A 78 2.91 -18.41 2.58
N LYS A 79 2.12 -17.85 3.50
CA LYS A 79 1.25 -18.64 4.38
C LYS A 79 0.22 -19.42 3.56
N ALA A 80 -0.42 -18.76 2.59
CA ALA A 80 -1.37 -19.39 1.69
C ALA A 80 -0.71 -20.51 0.88
N LEU A 81 0.50 -20.31 0.37
CA LEU A 81 1.27 -21.34 -0.35
C LEU A 81 1.54 -22.57 0.53
N LYS A 82 1.90 -22.37 1.79
CA LYS A 82 2.19 -23.45 2.75
C LYS A 82 0.92 -24.15 3.27
N SER A 83 -0.26 -23.56 3.11
CA SER A 83 -1.53 -24.16 3.51
C SER A 83 -1.91 -25.37 2.64
N LYS A 84 -2.45 -26.41 3.27
CA LYS A 84 -2.94 -27.65 2.63
C LYS A 84 -4.41 -27.58 2.18
N THR A 85 -5.05 -26.41 2.21
CA THR A 85 -6.45 -26.26 1.81
C THR A 85 -6.62 -26.34 0.28
N ASN A 86 -7.68 -27.03 -0.18
CA ASN A 86 -7.94 -27.26 -1.60
C ASN A 86 -8.43 -26.01 -2.34
N VAL A 87 -9.20 -25.15 -1.67
CA VAL A 87 -9.66 -23.87 -2.20
C VAL A 87 -9.02 -22.78 -1.34
N LYS A 88 -8.13 -22.00 -1.94
CA LYS A 88 -7.43 -20.90 -1.26
C LYS A 88 -7.22 -19.75 -2.23
N ILE A 89 -7.27 -18.54 -1.70
CA ILE A 89 -6.70 -17.37 -2.38
C ILE A 89 -5.21 -17.38 -2.07
N ILE A 90 -4.39 -17.31 -3.11
CA ILE A 90 -2.98 -16.97 -3.00
C ILE A 90 -2.87 -15.51 -3.42
N PRO A 91 -2.69 -14.57 -2.48
CA PRO A 91 -2.63 -13.16 -2.81
C PRO A 91 -1.57 -12.84 -3.87
N LYS A 92 -1.98 -12.09 -4.89
CA LYS A 92 -1.08 -11.44 -5.84
C LYS A 92 -0.70 -10.07 -5.33
N CYS A 93 0.58 -9.75 -5.46
CA CYS A 93 1.15 -8.51 -4.96
C CYS A 93 1.80 -7.75 -6.13
N ASN A 94 1.68 -6.43 -6.12
CA ASN A 94 2.38 -5.58 -7.10
C ASN A 94 3.87 -5.43 -6.74
N GLU A 95 4.62 -4.67 -7.54
CA GLU A 95 6.06 -4.43 -7.35
C GLU A 95 6.40 -3.71 -6.03
N GLU A 96 5.48 -2.88 -5.54
CA GLU A 96 5.57 -2.18 -4.26
C GLU A 96 5.22 -3.10 -3.07
N GLY A 97 4.70 -4.30 -3.35
CA GLY A 97 4.29 -5.29 -2.38
C GLY A 97 2.93 -5.02 -1.72
N GLU A 98 2.11 -4.14 -2.32
CA GLU A 98 0.69 -3.98 -2.03
C GLU A 98 -0.14 -5.08 -2.71
N TYR A 99 -1.38 -5.28 -2.26
CA TYR A 99 -2.27 -6.25 -2.89
C TYR A 99 -2.71 -5.78 -4.27
N GLU A 100 -2.61 -6.67 -5.28
CA GLU A 100 -3.18 -6.41 -6.59
C GLU A 100 -4.70 -6.28 -6.51
N ALA A 101 -5.26 -5.43 -7.37
CA ALA A 101 -6.68 -5.12 -7.38
C ALA A 101 -7.57 -6.34 -7.62
N LYS A 102 -7.14 -7.34 -8.42
CA LYS A 102 -7.93 -8.53 -8.74
C LYS A 102 -7.31 -9.77 -8.10
N GLN A 103 -8.04 -10.38 -7.18
CA GLN A 103 -7.65 -11.62 -6.51
C GLN A 103 -8.61 -12.74 -6.91
N CYS A 104 -8.09 -13.93 -7.21
CA CYS A 104 -8.88 -15.09 -7.64
C CYS A 104 -8.53 -16.31 -6.79
N PHE A 105 -9.48 -17.24 -6.69
CA PHE A 105 -9.28 -18.50 -5.98
C PHE A 105 -8.51 -19.49 -6.84
N GLU A 106 -7.54 -20.19 -6.26
CA GLU A 106 -6.88 -21.29 -6.95
C GLU A 106 -7.85 -22.46 -7.12
N GLY A 107 -7.87 -23.03 -8.33
CA GLY A 107 -8.77 -24.15 -8.69
C GLY A 107 -10.23 -23.74 -8.90
N SER A 108 -10.54 -22.44 -8.95
CA SER A 108 -11.91 -21.94 -9.11
C SER A 108 -11.97 -20.66 -9.95
N PRO A 109 -13.02 -20.47 -10.78
CA PRO A 109 -13.17 -19.27 -11.61
C PRO A 109 -13.65 -18.02 -10.85
N PHE A 110 -13.85 -18.09 -9.53
CA PHE A 110 -14.29 -16.92 -8.75
C PHE A 110 -13.15 -15.92 -8.53
N CYS A 111 -13.43 -14.65 -8.78
CA CYS A 111 -12.53 -13.54 -8.50
C CYS A 111 -13.25 -12.43 -7.72
N MET A 112 -12.48 -11.60 -7.02
CA MET A 112 -12.94 -10.48 -6.20
C MET A 112 -11.96 -9.32 -6.32
N CYS A 113 -12.46 -8.10 -6.07
CA CYS A 113 -11.64 -6.89 -6.12
C CYS A 113 -11.19 -6.46 -4.73
N TRP A 114 -9.91 -6.14 -4.59
CA TRP A 114 -9.25 -5.80 -3.33
C TRP A 114 -8.71 -4.37 -3.37
N ARG A 115 -8.62 -3.76 -2.20
CA ARG A 115 -7.85 -2.52 -1.97
C ARG A 115 -6.37 -2.86 -1.78
N PRO A 116 -5.46 -1.88 -1.95
CA PRO A 116 -4.04 -2.05 -1.67
C PRO A 116 -3.71 -2.53 -0.25
N ASP A 117 -4.60 -2.27 0.72
CA ASP A 117 -4.47 -2.68 2.13
C ASP A 117 -4.88 -4.14 2.42
N GLY A 118 -5.39 -4.86 1.42
CA GLY A 118 -5.84 -6.25 1.56
C GLY A 118 -7.33 -6.42 1.88
N THR A 119 -8.09 -5.35 2.02
CA THR A 119 -9.54 -5.45 2.21
C THR A 119 -10.28 -5.68 0.88
N HIS A 120 -11.28 -6.55 0.88
CA HIS A 120 -12.10 -6.77 -0.32
C HIS A 120 -13.18 -5.69 -0.46
N ILE A 121 -13.49 -5.33 -1.71
CA ILE A 121 -14.50 -4.33 -2.10
C ILE A 121 -15.81 -5.02 -2.48
N VAL A 122 -15.71 -6.19 -3.13
CA VAL A 122 -16.85 -6.96 -3.63
C VAL A 122 -16.70 -8.43 -3.27
N GLU A 123 -17.83 -9.11 -3.17
CA GLU A 123 -17.90 -10.57 -3.01
C GLU A 123 -17.36 -11.31 -4.25
N PRO A 124 -16.90 -12.57 -4.10
CA PRO A 124 -16.43 -13.36 -5.21
C PRO A 124 -17.51 -13.59 -6.28
N SER A 125 -17.15 -13.39 -7.54
CA SER A 125 -18.06 -13.58 -8.67
C SER A 125 -17.33 -14.11 -9.91
N LEU A 126 -18.04 -14.92 -10.70
CA LEU A 126 -17.58 -15.42 -11.99
C LEU A 126 -17.49 -14.32 -13.05
N LYS A 127 -18.22 -13.22 -12.83
CA LYS A 127 -18.32 -12.12 -13.79
C LYS A 127 -17.07 -11.26 -13.77
N ILE A 128 -16.31 -11.22 -12.67
CA ILE A 128 -15.20 -10.28 -12.47
C ILE A 128 -14.02 -10.58 -13.41
N LYS A 129 -13.93 -9.80 -14.48
CA LYS A 129 -12.82 -9.83 -15.44
C LYS A 129 -11.75 -8.80 -15.10
N SER A 130 -12.15 -7.61 -14.66
CA SER A 130 -11.26 -6.52 -14.26
C SER A 130 -11.69 -5.93 -12.91
N CYS A 131 -10.77 -5.22 -12.25
CA CYS A 131 -11.05 -4.47 -11.03
C CYS A 131 -10.72 -2.98 -11.16
N ALA A 132 -10.27 -2.53 -12.34
CA ALA A 132 -9.81 -1.16 -12.56
C ALA A 132 -10.90 -0.12 -12.25
N CYS A 133 -12.13 -0.34 -12.76
CA CYS A 133 -13.22 0.59 -12.50
C CYS A 133 -13.72 0.49 -11.06
N ILE A 134 -13.87 -0.73 -10.52
CA ILE A 134 -14.39 -0.96 -9.17
C ILE A 134 -13.50 -0.29 -8.11
N VAL A 135 -12.17 -0.47 -8.22
CA VAL A 135 -11.20 0.16 -7.30
C VAL A 135 -11.22 1.68 -7.45
N SER A 136 -11.29 2.19 -8.68
CA SER A 136 -11.37 3.65 -8.91
C SER A 136 -12.64 4.25 -8.32
N ARG A 137 -13.79 3.59 -8.48
CA ARG A 137 -15.06 4.00 -7.89
C ARG A 137 -15.01 3.99 -6.37
N ASP A 138 -14.48 2.92 -5.77
CA ASP A 138 -14.30 2.80 -4.32
C ASP A 138 -13.38 3.91 -3.76
N LYS A 139 -12.29 4.24 -4.45
CA LYS A 139 -11.38 5.34 -4.09
C LYS A 139 -12.07 6.70 -4.08
N VAL A 140 -12.99 6.96 -5.02
CA VAL A 140 -13.77 8.21 -5.02
C VAL A 140 -14.79 8.21 -3.87
N LEU A 141 -15.51 7.10 -3.67
CA LEU A 141 -16.54 6.97 -2.64
C LEU A 141 -15.98 7.08 -1.22
N SER A 142 -14.83 6.46 -0.95
CA SER A 142 -14.15 6.49 0.35
C SER A 142 -13.70 7.90 0.76
N ARG A 143 -13.41 8.78 -0.20
CA ARG A 143 -13.07 10.19 0.06
C ARG A 143 -14.27 11.06 0.40
N ARG A 144 -15.51 10.56 0.24
CA ARG A 144 -16.78 11.26 0.54
C ARG A 144 -16.89 12.65 -0.09
N LEU A 145 -16.30 12.83 -1.27
CA LEU A 145 -16.34 14.11 -1.99
C LEU A 145 -17.67 14.23 -2.75
N ILE A 146 -18.59 15.04 -2.23
CA ILE A 146 -19.88 15.31 -2.86
C ILE A 146 -19.65 16.09 -4.16
N GLY A 147 -20.35 15.70 -5.23
CA GLY A 147 -20.31 16.39 -6.52
C GLY A 147 -19.16 15.98 -7.44
N ASN A 148 -18.28 15.08 -7.01
CA ASN A 148 -17.27 14.49 -7.90
C ASN A 148 -17.87 13.44 -8.83
N TYR A 149 -17.20 13.25 -9.97
CA TYR A 149 -17.48 12.16 -10.88
C TYR A 149 -17.27 10.79 -10.22
N HIS A 150 -18.29 9.95 -10.27
CA HIS A 150 -18.23 8.55 -9.85
C HIS A 150 -18.17 7.66 -11.09
N PRO A 151 -17.07 6.93 -11.34
CA PRO A 151 -16.97 6.03 -12.48
C PRO A 151 -18.11 5.01 -12.52
N GLN A 152 -18.70 4.85 -13.69
CA GLN A 152 -19.69 3.80 -13.99
C GLN A 152 -18.97 2.54 -14.46
N CYS A 153 -19.24 1.42 -13.80
CA CYS A 153 -18.60 0.15 -14.08
C CYS A 153 -19.62 -0.86 -14.60
N GLU A 154 -19.18 -1.70 -15.52
CA GLU A 154 -19.91 -2.89 -15.94
C GLU A 154 -19.88 -3.96 -14.83
N GLU A 155 -20.74 -4.98 -14.94
CA GLU A 155 -20.81 -6.06 -13.95
C GLU A 155 -19.52 -6.90 -13.86
N ASP A 156 -18.70 -6.90 -14.92
CA ASP A 156 -17.41 -7.58 -14.95
C ASP A 156 -16.26 -6.74 -14.40
N GLY A 157 -16.57 -5.53 -13.94
CA GLY A 157 -15.65 -4.60 -13.30
C GLY A 157 -14.78 -3.77 -14.25
N THR A 158 -15.01 -3.87 -15.56
CA THR A 158 -14.45 -2.90 -16.52
C THR A 158 -15.21 -1.57 -16.45
N TYR A 159 -14.64 -0.54 -17.06
CA TYR A 159 -15.36 0.72 -17.27
C TYR A 159 -16.49 0.51 -18.27
N SER A 160 -17.64 1.15 -18.01
CA SER A 160 -18.63 1.31 -19.06
C SER A 160 -18.07 2.17 -20.18
N ARG A 161 -18.33 1.82 -21.43
CA ARG A 161 -17.76 2.55 -22.59
C ARG A 161 -18.16 4.02 -22.61
N VAL A 162 -19.33 4.33 -22.07
CA VAL A 162 -19.81 5.69 -21.84
C VAL A 162 -19.70 6.00 -20.36
N GLN A 163 -19.08 7.14 -20.04
CA GLN A 163 -19.02 7.69 -18.70
C GLN A 163 -19.76 9.02 -18.67
N CYS A 164 -20.49 9.28 -17.60
CA CYS A 164 -21.29 10.47 -17.41
C CYS A 164 -20.98 11.14 -16.08
N HIS A 165 -20.77 12.46 -16.10
CA HIS A 165 -20.67 13.27 -14.90
C HIS A 165 -22.05 13.78 -14.51
N GLY A 166 -22.78 13.04 -13.67
CA GLY A 166 -24.16 13.40 -13.27
C GLY A 166 -24.30 14.83 -12.73
N GLY A 167 -23.33 15.32 -11.96
CA GLY A 167 -23.35 16.69 -11.42
C GLY A 167 -23.07 17.81 -12.45
N MET A 168 -22.47 17.51 -13.61
CA MET A 168 -22.11 18.50 -14.64
C MET A 168 -22.89 18.30 -15.95
N GLY A 169 -23.62 17.19 -16.10
CA GLY A 169 -24.54 16.96 -17.22
C GLY A 169 -23.89 16.60 -18.56
N TYR A 170 -22.63 16.15 -18.59
CA TYR A 170 -21.97 15.70 -19.82
C TYR A 170 -21.48 14.26 -19.72
N CYS A 171 -21.37 13.60 -20.87
CA CYS A 171 -20.85 12.24 -21.01
C CYS A 171 -19.71 12.17 -22.03
N TRP A 172 -18.86 11.15 -21.93
CA TRP A 172 -17.74 10.91 -22.83
C TRP A 172 -17.47 9.41 -23.00
N CYS A 173 -16.85 9.03 -24.12
CA CYS A 173 -16.37 7.68 -24.32
C CYS A 173 -15.06 7.45 -23.58
N VAL A 174 -14.86 6.24 -23.04
CA VAL A 174 -13.59 5.82 -22.42
C VAL A 174 -13.04 4.54 -23.04
N ASP A 175 -11.73 4.32 -22.86
CA ASP A 175 -11.05 3.05 -23.13
C ASP A 175 -11.21 2.05 -21.97
N GLU A 176 -10.59 0.87 -22.09
CA GLU A 176 -10.62 -0.18 -21.07
C GLU A 176 -9.99 0.23 -19.74
N ASN A 177 -9.12 1.25 -19.75
CA ASN A 177 -8.46 1.82 -18.57
C ASN A 177 -9.25 3.00 -17.97
N GLY A 178 -10.36 3.40 -18.59
CA GLY A 178 -11.17 4.53 -18.17
C GLY A 178 -10.68 5.89 -18.67
N ASN A 179 -9.71 5.94 -19.59
CA ASN A 179 -9.24 7.18 -20.17
C ASN A 179 -10.21 7.67 -21.24
N LYS A 180 -10.49 8.98 -21.24
CA LYS A 180 -11.32 9.60 -22.28
C LYS A 180 -10.67 9.41 -23.65
N ASN A 181 -11.48 9.03 -24.63
CA ASN A 181 -11.09 9.01 -26.03
C ASN A 181 -11.91 10.03 -26.85
N ASP A 182 -11.46 10.31 -28.08
CA ASP A 182 -12.02 11.36 -28.95
C ASP A 182 -13.21 10.91 -29.80
N LYS A 183 -13.84 9.76 -29.48
CA LYS A 183 -15.01 9.28 -30.22
C LYS A 183 -16.25 10.10 -29.87
N SER A 184 -17.16 10.20 -30.83
CA SER A 184 -18.52 10.71 -30.58
C SER A 184 -19.27 9.75 -29.66
N ILE A 185 -20.14 10.29 -28.80
CA ILE A 185 -20.90 9.52 -27.80
C ILE A 185 -21.78 8.43 -28.44
N ASP A 186 -22.25 8.65 -29.67
CA ASP A 186 -23.08 7.70 -30.42
C ASP A 186 -22.30 6.50 -30.96
N ASN A 187 -20.96 6.50 -30.86
CA ASN A 187 -20.09 5.44 -31.37
C ASN A 187 -18.95 5.11 -30.40
N CYS A 188 -19.28 4.94 -29.13
CA CYS A 188 -18.44 4.19 -28.20
C CYS A 188 -18.67 2.66 -28.41
#